data_AF-A0A1V5DYA3-F1
#
_entry.id   AF-A0A1V5DYA3-F1
#
_cell.length_a   1.000
_cell.length_b   1.000
_cell.length_c   1.000
_cell.angle_alpha   90.00
_cell.angle_beta   90.00
_cell.angle_gamma   90.00
#
_symmetry.space_group_name_H-M   'P 1'
#
loop_
_entity.id
_entity.type
_entity.pdbx_description
1 polymer ?
#
loop_
_entity_poly.entity_id
_entity_poly.type
_entity_poly.pdbx_seq_one_letter_code
_entity_poly.pdbx_strand_id
1 'polypeptide(L)'
;MLKPAGKVFTIYPAKRLAELVSCFRANSIEPKRMKFVFSDEKSAAEFVLAEGRKDSREELKIEPPLFIYDKDKKYTRQMNGIFSDLVAAASGGDD
;
A
#
# COMPACT_ATOMS: atom_id res chain seq x y z
N MET A 1 -3.30 10.88 -17.74
CA MET A 1 -3.77 9.48 -17.92
C MET A 1 -2.57 8.55 -17.86
N LEU A 2 -2.71 7.34 -17.30
CA LEU A 2 -1.64 6.33 -17.32
C LEU A 2 -1.37 5.86 -18.75
N LYS A 3 -0.11 5.57 -19.07
CA LYS A 3 0.25 4.84 -20.29
C LYS A 3 -0.38 3.43 -20.27
N PRO A 4 -0.64 2.79 -21.43
CA PRO A 4 -1.04 1.39 -21.47
C PRO A 4 -0.12 0.52 -20.60
N ALA A 5 -0.70 -0.43 -19.86
CA ALA A 5 -0.03 -1.24 -18.85
C ALA A 5 0.66 -0.47 -17.70
N GLY A 6 0.41 0.82 -17.57
CA GLY A 6 0.92 1.66 -16.50
C GLY A 6 0.40 1.24 -15.12
N LYS A 7 1.19 1.57 -14.11
CA LYS A 7 0.91 1.26 -12.70
C LYS A 7 0.55 2.53 -11.93
N VAL A 8 -0.33 2.38 -10.96
CA VAL A 8 -0.61 3.40 -9.94
C VAL A 8 -0.40 2.79 -8.56
N PHE A 9 0.21 3.55 -7.66
CA PHE A 9 0.35 3.21 -6.25
C PHE A 9 -0.36 4.28 -5.43
N THR A 10 -1.17 3.86 -4.46
CA THR A 10 -1.94 4.79 -3.62
C THR A 10 -2.02 4.31 -2.19
N ILE A 11 -2.10 5.25 -1.25
CA ILE A 11 -2.48 5.03 0.14
C ILE A 11 -3.88 5.61 0.30
N TYR A 12 -4.81 4.83 0.82
CA TYR A 12 -6.20 5.25 0.97
C TYR A 12 -6.78 4.80 2.30
N PRO A 13 -7.74 5.54 2.91
CA PRO A 13 -8.40 5.09 4.12
C PRO A 13 -9.06 3.72 3.93
N ALA A 14 -8.74 2.75 4.78
CA ALA A 14 -9.24 1.38 4.65
C ALA A 14 -10.78 1.32 4.70
N LYS A 15 -11.42 2.21 5.48
CA LYS A 15 -12.87 2.35 5.56
C LYS A 15 -13.56 2.70 4.23
N ARG A 16 -12.81 3.22 3.25
CA ARG A 16 -13.30 3.56 1.89
C ARG A 16 -12.75 2.61 0.82
N LEU A 17 -12.30 1.41 1.20
CA LEU A 17 -11.74 0.44 0.26
C LEU A 17 -12.72 0.09 -0.89
N ALA A 18 -14.01 -0.07 -0.58
CA ALA A 18 -15.02 -0.37 -1.60
C ALA A 18 -15.08 0.72 -2.69
N GLU A 19 -15.01 1.99 -2.30
CA GLU A 19 -14.98 3.12 -3.22
C GLU A 19 -13.69 3.14 -4.04
N LEU A 20 -12.53 2.88 -3.41
CA LEU A 20 -11.26 2.77 -4.11
C LEU A 20 -11.30 1.71 -5.23
N VAL A 21 -11.78 0.51 -4.90
CA VAL A 21 -11.90 -0.60 -5.86
C VAL A 21 -12.87 -0.25 -6.99
N SER A 22 -14.02 0.34 -6.65
CA SER A 22 -15.01 0.78 -7.63
C SER A 22 -14.41 1.83 -8.58
N CYS A 23 -13.71 2.83 -8.05
CA CYS A 23 -13.05 3.87 -8.84
C CYS A 23 -11.94 3.31 -9.74
N PHE A 24 -11.15 2.35 -9.24
CA PHE A 24 -10.14 1.65 -10.03
C PHE A 24 -10.78 0.98 -11.26
N ARG A 25 -11.79 0.13 -11.03
CA ARG A 25 -12.47 -0.60 -12.12
C ARG A 25 -13.18 0.32 -13.09
N ALA A 26 -13.84 1.38 -12.60
CA ALA A 26 -14.48 2.38 -13.45
C ALA A 26 -13.50 3.11 -14.40
N ASN A 27 -12.20 3.10 -14.09
CA ASN A 27 -11.15 3.75 -14.88
C ASN A 27 -10.27 2.75 -15.67
N SER A 28 -10.72 1.50 -15.82
CA SER A 28 -9.97 0.38 -16.42
C SER A 28 -8.64 0.13 -15.72
N ILE A 29 -8.59 0.34 -14.41
CA ILE A 29 -7.43 0.01 -13.56
C ILE A 29 -7.85 -1.17 -12.72
N GLU A 30 -7.21 -2.32 -12.90
CA GLU A 30 -7.49 -3.47 -12.07
C GLU A 30 -6.62 -3.39 -10.80
N PRO A 31 -7.20 -3.48 -9.58
CA PRO A 31 -6.40 -3.60 -8.37
C PRO A 31 -5.60 -4.90 -8.40
N LYS A 32 -4.28 -4.81 -8.20
CA LYS A 32 -3.36 -5.93 -8.33
C LYS A 32 -2.74 -6.36 -7.03
N ARG A 33 -2.44 -5.42 -6.14
CA ARG A 33 -1.81 -5.71 -4.86
C ARG A 33 -2.35 -4.79 -3.78
N MET A 34 -2.61 -5.33 -2.60
CA MET A 34 -3.02 -4.55 -1.44
C MET A 34 -2.24 -4.97 -0.18
N LYS A 35 -1.87 -3.99 0.63
CA LYS A 35 -1.33 -4.20 1.98
C LYS A 35 -2.12 -3.33 2.95
N PHE A 36 -2.72 -3.95 3.95
CA PHE A 36 -3.45 -3.24 5.00
C PHE A 36 -2.48 -2.74 6.07
N VAL A 37 -2.73 -1.54 6.57
CA VAL A 37 -1.94 -0.89 7.61
C VAL A 37 -2.79 -0.72 8.85
N PHE A 38 -2.22 -1.11 9.97
CA PHE A 38 -2.82 -1.08 11.28
C PHE A 38 -1.90 -0.31 12.22
N SER A 39 -2.48 0.44 13.16
CA SER A 39 -1.69 1.10 14.20
C SER A 39 -0.97 0.06 15.05
N ASP A 40 -1.69 -0.96 15.51
CA ASP A 40 -1.15 -2.12 16.24
C ASP A 40 -2.02 -3.38 15.99
N GLU A 41 -1.65 -4.51 16.59
CA GLU A 41 -2.35 -5.81 16.38
C GLU A 41 -3.82 -5.81 16.85
N LYS A 42 -4.22 -4.84 17.68
CA LYS A 42 -5.56 -4.73 18.24
C LYS A 42 -6.41 -3.69 17.53
N SER A 43 -5.81 -2.87 16.67
CA SER A 43 -6.53 -1.83 15.95
C SER A 43 -7.28 -2.38 14.74
N ALA A 44 -8.26 -1.64 14.26
CA ALA A 44 -8.79 -1.84 12.91
C ALA A 44 -7.76 -1.38 11.86
N ALA A 45 -7.95 -1.80 10.60
CA ALA A 45 -7.16 -1.28 9.49
C ALA A 45 -7.45 0.21 9.30
N GLU A 46 -6.41 1.02 9.22
CA GLU A 46 -6.51 2.47 9.07
C GLU A 46 -6.31 2.87 7.61
N PHE A 47 -5.33 2.25 6.94
CA PHE A 47 -5.02 2.48 5.53
C PHE A 47 -4.92 1.17 4.74
N VAL A 48 -5.06 1.31 3.42
CA VAL A 48 -4.67 0.31 2.43
C VAL A 48 -3.66 0.95 1.48
N LEU A 49 -2.51 0.30 1.31
CA LEU A 49 -1.60 0.56 0.21
C LEU A 49 -2.08 -0.30 -0.95
N ALA A 50 -2.38 0.31 -2.09
CA ALA A 50 -2.87 -0.41 -3.27
C ALA A 50 -2.02 -0.13 -4.51
N GLU A 51 -1.70 -1.18 -5.26
CA GLU A 51 -1.22 -1.10 -6.64
C GLU A 51 -2.40 -1.39 -7.58
N GLY A 52 -2.60 -0.54 -8.59
CA GLY A 52 -3.51 -0.77 -9.70
C GLY A 52 -2.77 -0.82 -11.04
N ARG A 53 -3.27 -1.60 -12.00
CA ARG A 53 -2.70 -1.68 -13.35
C ARG A 53 -3.75 -1.43 -14.42
N LYS A 54 -3.44 -0.48 -15.32
CA LYS A 54 -4.28 -0.11 -16.47
C LYS A 54 -4.44 -1.30 -17.44
N ASP A 55 -5.66 -1.57 -17.87
CA ASP A 55 -6.05 -2.57 -18.89
C ASP A 55 -5.51 -3.98 -18.61
N SER A 56 -5.51 -4.38 -17.33
CA SER A 56 -5.04 -5.69 -16.88
C SER A 56 -6.20 -6.62 -16.54
N ARG A 57 -5.97 -7.93 -16.62
CA ARG A 57 -6.95 -8.97 -16.25
C ARG A 57 -7.15 -9.00 -14.73
N GLU A 58 -8.26 -9.54 -14.28
CA GLU A 58 -8.55 -9.74 -12.86
C GLU A 58 -7.50 -10.60 -12.16
N GLU A 59 -7.00 -10.11 -11.02
CA GLU A 59 -6.15 -10.82 -10.06
C GLU A 59 -5.84 -9.83 -8.93
N LEU A 60 -6.02 -10.24 -7.67
CA LEU A 60 -5.67 -9.43 -6.51
C LEU A 60 -4.80 -10.23 -5.54
N LYS A 61 -3.60 -9.72 -5.25
CA LYS A 61 -2.73 -10.22 -4.18
C LYS A 61 -2.92 -9.40 -2.91
N ILE A 62 -3.34 -10.03 -1.82
CA ILE A 62 -3.28 -9.44 -0.49
C ILE A 62 -1.94 -9.78 0.15
N GLU A 63 -1.16 -8.76 0.49
CA GLU A 63 0.10 -8.92 1.20
C GLU A 63 -0.11 -9.06 2.71
N PRO A 64 0.87 -9.64 3.43
CA PRO A 64 0.89 -9.57 4.89
C PRO A 64 0.71 -8.12 5.37
N PRO A 65 -0.05 -7.90 6.44
CA PRO A 65 -0.34 -6.56 6.95
C PRO A 65 0.93 -5.88 7.47
N LEU A 66 0.89 -4.56 7.53
CA LEU A 66 1.87 -3.74 8.22
C LEU A 66 1.27 -3.25 9.54
N PHE A 67 1.91 -3.60 10.65
CA PHE A 67 1.62 -3.02 11.96
C PHE A 67 2.65 -1.94 12.27
N ILE A 68 2.22 -0.73 12.61
CA ILE A 68 3.12 0.39 12.87
C ILE A 68 3.82 0.20 14.22
N TYR A 69 3.05 -0.07 15.27
CA TYR A 69 3.51 -0.19 16.65
C TYR A 69 3.36 -1.61 17.20
N ASP A 70 4.26 -1.99 18.09
CA ASP A 70 4.15 -3.20 18.91
C ASP A 70 3.38 -2.95 20.22
N LYS A 71 3.30 -3.98 21.06
CA LYS A 71 2.64 -3.93 22.37
C LYS A 71 3.25 -2.91 23.34
N ASP A 72 4.51 -2.54 23.15
CA ASP A 72 5.27 -1.60 23.98
C ASP A 72 5.26 -0.19 23.36
N LYS A 73 4.40 0.05 22.36
CA LYS A 73 4.25 1.31 21.61
C LYS A 73 5.53 1.75 20.90
N LYS A 74 6.43 0.81 20.58
CA LYS A 74 7.60 1.04 19.75
C LYS A 74 7.29 0.68 18.30
N TYR A 75 7.99 1.28 17.35
CA TYR A 75 7.87 0.88 15.96
C TYR A 75 8.25 -0.59 15.79
N THR A 76 7.44 -1.32 15.03
CA THR A 76 7.73 -2.72 14.72
C THR A 76 9.01 -2.84 13.90
N ARG A 77 9.59 -4.05 13.88
CA ARG A 77 10.75 -4.36 13.04
C ARG A 77 10.49 -4.05 11.56
N GLN A 78 9.28 -4.31 11.08
CA GLN A 78 8.88 -3.99 9.70
C GLN A 78 8.89 -2.48 9.45
N MET A 79 8.31 -1.70 10.36
CA MET A 79 8.27 -0.23 10.22
C MET A 79 9.68 0.39 10.32
N ASN A 80 10.51 -0.09 11.23
CA ASN A 80 11.92 0.35 11.31
C ASN A 80 12.69 0.02 10.03
N GLY A 81 12.45 -1.16 9.44
CA GLY A 81 13.03 -1.53 8.14
C GLY A 81 12.66 -0.53 7.04
N ILE A 82 11.38 -0.14 6.94
CA ILE A 82 10.92 0.87 5.98
C ILE A 82 11.64 2.22 6.17
N PHE A 83 11.79 2.67 7.42
CA PHE A 83 12.52 3.92 7.68
C PHE A 83 14.01 3.82 7.33
N SER A 84 14.66 2.70 7.61
CA SER A 84 16.05 2.47 7.21
C SER A 84 16.22 2.47 5.70
N ASP A 85 15.33 1.79 4.98
CA ASP A 85 15.34 1.74 3.51
C ASP A 85 15.14 3.13 2.90
N LEU A 86 14.26 3.95 3.49
CA LEU A 86 14.02 5.32 3.04
C LEU A 86 15.27 6.21 3.20
N VAL A 87 15.98 6.06 4.32
CA VAL A 87 17.24 6.78 4.56
C VAL A 87 18.30 6.34 3.54
N ALA A 88 18.45 5.04 3.31
CA ALA A 88 19.39 4.50 2.34
C ALA A 88 19.12 4.99 0.90
N ALA A 89 17.84 5.01 0.49
CA ALA A 89 17.42 5.51 -0.81
C ALA A 89 17.69 7.02 -1.00
N ALA A 90 17.54 7.81 0.07
CA ALA A 90 17.82 9.25 0.03
C ALA A 90 19.34 9.55 -0.06
N SER A 91 20.19 8.67 0.44
CA SER A 91 21.65 8.83 0.41
C SER A 91 22.34 8.37 -0.90
N GLY A 92 21.60 7.75 -1.83
CA GLY A 92 22.14 7.23 -3.10
C GLY A 92 21.82 8.08 -4.34
N GLY A 93 21.53 9.37 -4.16
CA GLY A 93 21.06 10.28 -5.23
C GLY A 93 22.12 11.21 -5.84
N ASP A 94 23.38 11.13 -5.42
CA ASP A 94 24.50 11.88 -5.99
C ASP A 94 25.46 10.89 -6.69
N ASP A 95 25.15 10.51 -7.93
CA ASP A 95 26.08 9.98 -8.95
C ASP A 95 25.47 10.14 -10.35
#